data_AF-A0A8J1XJL2-F1
#
_entry.id   AF-A0A8J1XJL2-F1
#
_cell.length_a   1.000
_cell.length_b   1.000
_cell.length_c   1.000
_cell.angle_alpha   90.00
_cell.angle_beta   90.00
_cell.angle_gamma   90.00
#
_symmetry.space_group_name_H-M   'P 1'
#
loop_
_entity.id
_entity.type
_entity.pdbx_description
1 polymer ?
#
loop_
_entity_poly.entity_id
_entity_poly.type
_entity_poly.pdbx_seq_one_letter_code
_entity_poly.pdbx_strand_id
1 'polypeptide(L)'
;MTSFEMDHLDDDQKQRLLLESRYKPIFDRHEHEGGVPLKSLRQEMEEVGGSKLPRGKMELLLRRADEYQDGKLEFGEFIRIMTAETGDRQLTAFQKLLKISLNGVIPRNAQKKRMEYYLDHYNCCPPPLFMIFISLAEIGVFVFYAIELKGMGVETTASSGFPWYSPLIYKPQRRYEAWRFLTYMFIHVGYLHLVFNLIMQLMLGLPLEMVHKWWRVGFVYSLGVVAGSLGHSVVDTTTMLAGASGGCYALIGAQLAAVIMNWKEMTRGCQDGVVEFISSAPVRLTLILVLGGADTGLAIYQRFTGDSKGSVGFAAHFGGFLAGLLLGISVLKNIDKKPWETVLWWISTIIYCILIIFCICWNGFYPGFPDQDWRPCCPIT
;
A
#
# COMPACT_ATOMS: atom_id res chain seq x y z
N MET A 1 -44.28 18.24 8.99
CA MET A 1 -43.80 17.12 8.17
C MET A 1 -44.34 15.84 8.74
N THR A 2 -44.88 14.97 7.89
CA THR A 2 -45.33 13.62 8.29
C THR A 2 -44.12 12.68 8.40
N SER A 3 -44.19 11.60 9.19
CA SER A 3 -43.07 10.66 9.32
C SER A 3 -42.70 9.98 7.99
N PHE A 4 -43.64 9.97 7.03
CA PHE A 4 -43.47 9.42 5.69
C PHE A 4 -42.62 10.32 4.77
N GLU A 5 -42.67 11.64 4.95
CA GLU A 5 -41.86 12.59 4.16
C GLU A 5 -40.38 12.61 4.59
N MET A 6 -40.08 12.17 5.81
CA MET A 6 -38.71 12.11 6.33
C MET A 6 -37.91 10.92 5.77
N ASP A 7 -38.55 9.81 5.41
CA ASP A 7 -37.85 8.58 4.99
C ASP A 7 -37.19 8.67 3.61
N HIS A 8 -37.57 9.66 2.78
CA HIS A 8 -37.01 9.89 1.44
C HIS A 8 -35.88 10.92 1.40
N LEU A 9 -35.54 11.53 2.53
CA LEU A 9 -34.47 12.52 2.64
C LEU A 9 -33.13 11.86 2.95
N ASP A 10 -32.07 12.36 2.32
CA ASP A 10 -30.68 11.97 2.63
C ASP A 10 -30.32 12.37 4.07
N ASP A 11 -29.31 11.71 4.66
CA ASP A 11 -28.91 11.91 6.06
C ASP A 11 -28.52 13.37 6.33
N ASP A 12 -27.89 14.05 5.36
CA ASP A 12 -27.54 15.48 5.43
C ASP A 12 -28.79 16.38 5.47
N GLN A 13 -29.85 16.02 4.72
CA GLN A 13 -31.11 16.76 4.70
C GLN A 13 -31.88 16.57 6.01
N LYS A 14 -31.88 15.36 6.58
CA LYS A 14 -32.45 15.06 7.90
C LYS A 14 -31.73 15.85 9.00
N GLN A 15 -30.39 15.88 8.96
CA GLN A 15 -29.56 16.62 9.91
C GLN A 15 -29.83 18.13 9.83
N ARG A 16 -29.92 18.69 8.62
CA ARG A 16 -30.26 20.10 8.42
C ARG A 16 -31.63 20.45 8.99
N LEU A 17 -32.66 19.65 8.73
CA LEU A 17 -34.00 19.87 9.28
C LEU A 17 -34.04 19.78 10.81
N LEU A 18 -33.28 18.86 11.40
CA LEU A 18 -33.12 18.76 12.86
C LEU A 18 -32.45 20.01 13.43
N LEU A 19 -31.41 20.53 12.78
CA LEU A 19 -30.74 21.76 13.20
C LEU A 19 -31.66 22.99 13.05
N GLU A 20 -32.43 23.07 11.94
CA GLU A 20 -33.42 24.13 11.70
C GLU A 20 -34.54 24.10 12.74
N SER A 21 -35.17 22.95 12.98
CA SER A 21 -36.24 22.85 13.99
C SER A 21 -35.77 23.18 15.41
N ARG A 22 -34.51 22.89 15.73
CA ARG A 22 -33.98 23.02 17.10
C ARG A 22 -33.38 24.38 17.40
N TYR A 23 -32.61 24.95 16.47
CA TYR A 23 -31.79 26.13 16.75
C TYR A 23 -32.28 27.39 16.04
N LYS A 24 -33.02 27.30 14.95
CA LYS A 24 -33.56 28.48 14.23
C LYS A 24 -34.32 29.46 15.14
N PRO A 25 -35.14 29.02 16.12
CA PRO A 25 -35.82 29.94 17.03
C PRO A 25 -34.89 30.87 17.82
N ILE A 26 -33.64 30.49 18.07
CA ILE A 26 -32.65 31.34 18.75
C ILE A 26 -32.25 32.53 17.85
N PHE A 27 -32.05 32.25 16.56
CA PHE A 27 -31.63 33.23 15.57
C PHE A 27 -32.77 34.13 15.13
N ASP A 28 -34.00 33.60 15.04
CA ASP A 28 -35.20 34.39 14.75
C ASP A 28 -35.43 35.49 15.82
N ARG A 29 -35.03 35.24 17.09
CA ARG A 29 -35.09 36.28 18.16
C ARG A 29 -34.14 37.45 17.92
N HIS A 30 -33.08 37.24 17.14
CA HIS A 30 -32.02 38.22 16.88
C HIS A 30 -31.99 38.64 15.39
N GLU A 31 -33.04 38.34 14.62
CA GLU A 31 -33.12 38.65 13.19
C GLU A 31 -33.02 40.17 12.93
N HIS A 32 -33.66 40.98 13.79
CA HIS A 32 -33.57 42.45 13.72
C HIS A 32 -32.20 43.00 14.09
N GLU A 33 -31.37 42.22 14.79
CA GLU A 33 -30.03 42.61 15.21
C GLU A 33 -28.94 42.14 14.24
N GLY A 34 -29.31 41.44 13.16
CA GLY A 34 -28.39 40.91 12.16
C GLY A 34 -27.63 39.66 12.62
N GLY A 35 -28.07 38.97 13.67
CA GLY A 35 -27.43 37.74 14.16
C GLY A 35 -27.27 37.69 15.68
N VAL A 36 -26.97 36.51 16.21
CA VAL A 36 -26.85 36.30 17.67
C VAL A 36 -25.45 36.70 18.14
N PRO A 37 -25.30 37.58 19.15
CA PRO A 37 -24.00 37.94 19.68
C PRO A 37 -23.22 36.74 20.20
N LEU A 38 -21.95 36.60 19.82
CA LEU A 38 -21.12 35.44 20.21
C LEU A 38 -20.99 35.27 21.74
N LYS A 39 -21.12 36.36 22.49
CA LYS A 39 -21.06 36.37 23.96
C LYS A 39 -22.30 35.75 24.61
N SER A 40 -23.48 35.86 24.00
CA SER A 40 -24.76 35.33 24.51
C SER A 40 -25.13 33.98 23.89
N LEU A 41 -24.69 33.73 22.65
CA LEU A 41 -25.02 32.54 21.87
C LEU A 41 -24.81 31.23 22.64
N ARG A 42 -23.74 31.13 23.42
CA ARG A 42 -23.48 29.94 24.24
C ARG A 42 -24.58 29.68 25.27
N GLN A 43 -24.99 30.71 26.00
CA GLN A 43 -26.01 30.57 27.04
C GLN A 43 -27.33 30.13 26.40
N GLU A 44 -27.69 30.75 25.28
CA GLU A 44 -28.91 30.42 24.55
C GLU A 44 -28.88 29.01 23.94
N MET A 45 -27.72 28.57 23.45
CA MET A 45 -27.53 27.20 22.98
C MET A 45 -27.55 26.17 24.11
N GLU A 46 -27.04 26.51 25.30
CA GLU A 46 -27.11 25.64 26.48
C GLU A 46 -28.56 25.51 26.99
N GLU A 47 -29.35 26.58 26.91
CA GLU A 47 -30.78 26.61 27.26
C GLU A 47 -31.65 25.75 26.33
N VAL A 48 -31.34 25.65 25.03
CA VAL A 48 -32.13 24.91 24.03
C VAL A 48 -31.55 23.53 23.70
N GLY A 49 -30.22 23.38 23.79
CA GLY A 49 -29.45 22.25 23.26
C GLY A 49 -29.08 21.17 24.28
N GLY A 50 -29.17 21.45 25.58
CA GLY A 50 -28.99 20.45 26.66
C GLY A 50 -27.62 19.75 26.72
N SER A 51 -26.63 20.10 25.90
CA SER A 51 -25.30 19.47 25.90
C SER A 51 -24.19 20.49 26.20
N LYS A 52 -23.32 20.15 27.15
CA LYS A 52 -22.17 20.97 27.54
C LYS A 52 -21.01 20.72 26.58
N LEU A 53 -20.83 21.57 25.57
CA LEU A 53 -19.58 21.58 24.79
C LEU A 53 -18.42 22.20 25.63
N PRO A 54 -17.20 21.64 25.58
CA PRO A 54 -16.05 22.18 26.30
C PRO A 54 -15.71 23.62 25.88
N ARG A 55 -15.49 24.51 26.86
CA ARG A 55 -15.34 25.97 26.67
C ARG A 55 -14.43 26.37 25.51
N GLY A 56 -13.23 25.80 25.45
CA GLY A 56 -12.23 26.16 24.43
C GLY A 56 -12.57 25.72 23.00
N LYS A 57 -13.42 24.70 22.82
CA LYS A 57 -13.84 24.26 21.48
C LYS A 57 -14.97 25.11 20.92
N MET A 58 -15.94 25.49 21.77
CA MET A 58 -17.05 26.36 21.37
C MET A 58 -16.53 27.75 20.96
N GLU A 59 -15.68 28.35 21.77
CA GLU A 59 -15.16 29.70 21.50
C GLU A 59 -14.30 29.77 20.22
N LEU A 60 -13.55 28.70 19.92
CA LEU A 60 -12.78 28.58 18.69
C LEU A 60 -13.65 28.34 17.46
N LEU A 61 -14.73 27.55 17.58
CA LEU A 61 -15.71 27.34 16.51
C LEU A 61 -16.44 28.66 16.21
N LEU A 62 -16.90 29.36 17.25
CA LEU A 62 -17.62 30.63 17.15
C LEU A 62 -16.76 31.76 16.57
N ARG A 63 -15.48 31.87 16.94
CA ARG A 63 -14.56 32.83 16.32
C ARG A 63 -14.24 32.55 14.85
N ARG A 64 -14.32 31.29 14.42
CA ARG A 64 -14.17 30.92 12.99
C ARG A 64 -15.47 31.06 12.21
N ALA A 65 -16.58 31.16 12.92
CA ALA A 65 -17.92 31.15 12.37
C ALA A 65 -18.37 32.53 11.89
N ASP A 66 -17.91 33.56 12.61
CA ASP A 66 -18.10 34.97 12.32
C ASP A 66 -17.21 35.38 11.12
N GLU A 67 -17.73 35.17 9.91
CA GLU A 67 -17.03 35.45 8.65
C GLU A 67 -16.84 36.96 8.44
N TYR A 68 -17.80 37.74 8.96
CA TYR A 68 -17.85 39.20 8.83
C TYR A 68 -17.09 39.95 9.93
N GLN A 69 -16.55 39.24 10.93
CA GLN A 69 -15.82 39.78 12.09
C GLN A 69 -16.61 40.84 12.87
N ASP A 70 -17.93 40.70 12.93
CA ASP A 70 -18.84 41.65 13.56
C ASP A 70 -19.21 41.27 15.00
N GLY A 71 -18.71 40.13 15.48
CA GLY A 71 -18.97 39.60 16.81
C GLY A 71 -20.37 38.98 16.96
N LYS A 72 -21.07 38.73 15.86
CA LYS A 72 -22.38 38.08 15.78
C LYS A 72 -22.29 36.82 14.91
N LEU A 73 -23.31 35.99 15.00
CA LEU A 73 -23.42 34.79 14.16
C LEU A 73 -24.80 34.72 13.53
N GLU A 74 -24.82 34.64 12.20
CA GLU A 74 -26.05 34.43 11.45
C GLU A 74 -26.45 32.96 11.41
N PHE A 75 -27.74 32.69 11.21
CA PHE A 75 -28.24 31.32 11.12
C PHE A 75 -27.64 30.56 9.93
N GLY A 76 -27.40 31.26 8.82
CA GLY A 76 -26.75 30.70 7.64
C GLY A 76 -25.31 30.23 7.93
N GLU A 77 -24.54 31.03 8.67
CA GLU A 77 -23.18 30.69 9.11
C GLU A 77 -23.19 29.50 10.08
N PHE A 78 -24.13 29.49 11.02
CA PHE A 78 -24.31 28.40 11.98
C PHE A 78 -24.62 27.07 11.29
N ILE A 79 -25.60 27.05 10.38
CA ILE A 79 -25.94 25.84 9.62
C ILE A 79 -24.73 25.41 8.79
N ARG A 80 -24.09 26.32 8.08
CA ARG A 80 -22.91 26.02 7.26
C ARG A 80 -21.79 25.36 8.08
N ILE A 81 -21.62 25.66 9.36
CA ILE A 81 -20.58 25.03 10.21
C ILE A 81 -21.02 23.70 10.78
N MET A 82 -22.30 23.58 11.14
CA MET A 82 -22.87 22.35 11.68
C MET A 82 -23.14 21.30 10.59
N THR A 83 -23.21 21.73 9.32
CA THR A 83 -23.37 20.88 8.14
C THR A 83 -22.11 20.83 7.27
N ALA A 84 -21.16 21.76 7.41
CA ALA A 84 -19.86 21.60 6.78
C ALA A 84 -19.21 20.37 7.40
N GLU A 85 -18.98 19.36 6.57
CA GLU A 85 -17.91 18.40 6.82
C GLU A 85 -16.70 19.20 7.26
N THR A 86 -16.08 18.83 8.39
CA THR A 86 -14.85 19.42 8.94
C THR A 86 -13.77 19.57 7.85
N GLY A 87 -13.88 20.65 7.08
CA GLY A 87 -13.32 20.78 5.76
C GLY A 87 -12.18 21.77 5.74
N ASP A 88 -11.45 21.91 6.86
CA ASP A 88 -10.12 22.50 6.84
C ASP A 88 -9.28 22.10 8.06
N ARG A 89 -9.20 20.80 8.34
CA ARG A 89 -8.13 20.29 9.20
C ARG A 89 -6.86 20.34 8.34
N GLN A 90 -5.92 21.25 8.64
CA GLN A 90 -4.59 21.21 8.02
C GLN A 90 -3.96 19.83 8.32
N LEU A 91 -4.10 18.91 7.36
CA LEU A 91 -3.54 17.58 7.46
C LEU A 91 -2.01 17.69 7.43
N THR A 92 -1.34 17.01 8.36
CA THR A 92 0.12 16.85 8.31
C THR A 92 0.53 16.18 6.99
N ALA A 93 1.78 16.35 6.54
CA ALA A 93 2.28 15.69 5.32
C ALA A 93 2.04 14.17 5.34
N PHE A 94 2.17 13.55 6.51
CA PHE A 94 1.86 12.15 6.74
C PHE A 94 0.37 11.84 6.58
N GLN A 95 -0.52 12.63 7.17
CA GLN A 95 -1.97 12.45 7.00
C GLN A 95 -2.43 12.69 5.56
N LYS A 96 -1.77 13.60 4.82
CA LYS A 96 -1.96 13.78 3.38
C LYS A 96 -1.55 12.51 2.61
N LEU A 97 -0.38 11.94 2.93
CA LEU A 97 0.10 10.69 2.32
C LEU A 97 -0.81 9.51 2.66
N LEU A 98 -1.29 9.42 3.90
CA LEU A 98 -2.25 8.41 4.34
C LEU A 98 -3.57 8.55 3.59
N LYS A 99 -4.09 9.78 3.44
CA LYS A 99 -5.29 10.06 2.65
C LYS A 99 -5.11 9.59 1.19
N ILE A 100 -3.98 9.91 0.56
CA ILE A 100 -3.64 9.44 -0.80
C ILE A 100 -3.62 7.90 -0.86
N SER A 101 -2.97 7.26 0.11
CA SER A 101 -2.83 5.80 0.16
C SER A 101 -4.15 5.09 0.40
N LEU A 102 -5.01 5.64 1.27
CA LEU A 102 -6.35 5.13 1.55
C LEU A 102 -7.28 5.32 0.34
N ASN A 103 -7.22 6.48 -0.35
CA ASN A 103 -7.96 6.71 -1.59
C ASN A 103 -7.58 5.69 -2.68
N GLY A 104 -6.34 5.20 -2.62
CA GLY A 104 -5.82 4.19 -3.52
C GLY A 104 -6.24 2.75 -3.24
N VAL A 105 -6.68 2.43 -2.02
CA VAL A 105 -6.86 1.03 -1.60
C VAL A 105 -8.27 0.76 -1.08
N ILE A 106 -8.98 1.77 -0.56
CA ILE A 106 -10.30 1.61 0.04
C ILE A 106 -11.39 2.10 -0.92
N PRO A 107 -12.46 1.32 -1.15
CA PRO A 107 -13.60 1.74 -1.97
C PRO A 107 -14.41 2.88 -1.34
N ARG A 108 -15.00 3.75 -2.19
CA ARG A 108 -15.69 5.01 -1.82
C ARG A 108 -16.78 4.88 -0.77
N ASN A 109 -17.61 3.85 -0.90
CA ASN A 109 -18.73 3.57 0.02
C ASN A 109 -18.25 3.34 1.46
N ALA A 110 -17.04 2.80 1.65
CA ALA A 110 -16.42 2.61 2.95
C ALA A 110 -15.46 3.75 3.33
N GLN A 111 -15.17 4.67 2.39
CA GLN A 111 -14.09 5.65 2.49
C GLN A 111 -14.39 6.76 3.49
N LYS A 112 -15.59 7.38 3.50
CA LYS A 112 -15.89 8.51 4.41
C LYS A 112 -15.78 8.12 5.88
N LYS A 113 -16.50 7.06 6.29
CA LYS A 113 -16.50 6.53 7.66
C LYS A 113 -15.14 5.96 8.09
N ARG A 114 -14.36 5.39 7.16
CA ARG A 114 -13.01 4.88 7.44
C ARG A 114 -11.95 5.95 7.42
N MET A 115 -12.06 6.95 6.56
CA MET A 115 -11.11 8.06 6.49
C MET A 115 -11.13 8.78 7.83
N GLU A 116 -12.32 9.06 8.38
CA GLU A 116 -12.46 9.62 9.73
C GLU A 116 -11.91 8.67 10.80
N TYR A 117 -12.24 7.38 10.76
CA TYR A 117 -11.69 6.40 11.70
C TYR A 117 -10.15 6.30 11.65
N TYR A 118 -9.55 6.20 10.45
CA TYR A 118 -8.11 6.16 10.28
C TYR A 118 -7.49 7.52 10.67
N LEU A 119 -8.00 8.65 10.22
CA LEU A 119 -7.44 9.97 10.58
C LEU A 119 -7.53 10.26 12.09
N ASP A 120 -8.55 9.78 12.79
CA ASP A 120 -8.71 9.96 14.24
C ASP A 120 -8.03 8.87 15.09
N HIS A 121 -7.82 7.65 14.56
CA HIS A 121 -7.22 6.54 15.32
C HIS A 121 -5.80 6.16 14.86
N TYR A 122 -5.26 6.78 13.80
CA TYR A 122 -3.88 6.57 13.37
C TYR A 122 -2.93 7.41 14.22
N ASN A 123 -2.68 6.93 15.42
CA ASN A 123 -1.40 7.17 16.07
C ASN A 123 -0.37 6.40 15.23
N CYS A 124 0.76 7.01 14.86
CA CYS A 124 1.79 6.52 13.92
C CYS A 124 2.48 5.18 14.31
N CYS A 125 1.71 4.18 14.73
CA CYS A 125 2.12 2.99 15.44
C CYS A 125 1.32 1.79 14.91
N PRO A 126 1.93 0.93 14.07
CA PRO A 126 3.29 1.01 13.56
C PRO A 126 3.40 1.82 12.24
N PRO A 127 4.48 2.60 12.04
CA PRO A 127 4.77 3.24 10.76
C PRO A 127 5.02 2.19 9.64
N PRO A 128 5.03 2.60 8.36
CA PRO A 128 5.43 1.71 7.26
C PRO A 128 6.92 1.37 7.40
N LEU A 129 7.22 0.31 8.14
CA LEU A 129 8.56 -0.02 8.59
C LEU A 129 9.26 -1.03 7.68
N PHE A 130 8.54 -2.01 7.13
CA PHE A 130 9.17 -3.16 6.50
C PHE A 130 9.81 -2.79 5.16
N MET A 131 9.10 -2.05 4.29
CA MET A 131 9.67 -1.60 3.00
C MET A 131 10.88 -0.68 3.19
N ILE A 132 10.83 0.23 4.17
CA ILE A 132 11.96 1.11 4.46
C ILE A 132 13.15 0.29 4.98
N PHE A 133 12.91 -0.60 5.94
CA PHE A 133 13.95 -1.43 6.52
C PHE A 133 14.61 -2.34 5.49
N ILE A 134 13.82 -3.03 4.66
CA ILE A 134 14.34 -3.97 3.68
C ILE A 134 15.11 -3.24 2.57
N SER A 135 14.65 -2.06 2.13
CA SER A 135 15.39 -1.18 1.23
C SER A 135 16.74 -0.73 1.81
N LEU A 136 16.78 -0.35 3.09
CA LEU A 136 18.05 0.02 3.75
C LEU A 136 19.00 -1.17 3.86
N ALA A 137 18.47 -2.37 4.13
CA ALA A 137 19.27 -3.59 4.17
C ALA A 137 19.84 -3.95 2.79
N GLU A 138 19.05 -3.85 1.71
CA GLU A 138 19.50 -4.04 0.33
C GLU A 138 20.61 -3.06 -0.04
N ILE A 139 20.46 -1.77 0.29
CA ILE A 139 21.49 -0.75 0.07
C ILE A 139 22.76 -1.10 0.86
N GLY A 140 22.63 -1.45 2.14
CA GLY A 140 23.77 -1.80 3.00
C GLY A 140 24.56 -2.99 2.46
N VAL A 141 23.88 -4.07 2.06
CA VAL A 141 24.50 -5.26 1.47
C VAL A 141 25.15 -4.94 0.13
N PHE A 142 24.50 -4.13 -0.71
CA PHE A 142 25.06 -3.71 -1.99
C PHE A 142 26.35 -2.90 -1.81
N VAL A 143 26.35 -1.91 -0.90
CA VAL A 143 27.53 -1.08 -0.61
C VAL A 143 28.68 -1.95 -0.07
N PHE A 144 28.38 -2.90 0.83
CA PHE A 144 29.38 -3.83 1.35
C PHE A 144 30.08 -4.61 0.22
N TYR A 145 29.32 -5.25 -0.67
CA TYR A 145 29.89 -6.01 -1.77
C TYR A 145 30.56 -5.15 -2.84
N ALA A 146 30.08 -3.92 -3.07
CA ALA A 146 30.72 -2.99 -3.99
C ALA A 146 32.13 -2.58 -3.50
N ILE A 147 32.30 -2.40 -2.19
CA ILE A 147 33.61 -2.13 -1.57
C ILE A 147 34.52 -3.35 -1.69
N GLU A 148 34.01 -4.55 -1.40
CA GLU A 148 34.76 -5.81 -1.50
C GLU A 148 35.24 -6.08 -2.94
N LEU A 149 34.35 -5.95 -3.92
CA LEU A 149 34.67 -6.09 -5.34
C LEU A 149 35.74 -5.08 -5.79
N LYS A 150 35.62 -3.82 -5.34
CA LYS A 150 36.64 -2.78 -5.60
C LYS A 150 38.00 -3.16 -5.01
N GLY A 151 38.02 -3.75 -3.81
CA GLY A 151 39.24 -4.29 -3.19
C GLY A 151 39.91 -5.39 -4.02
N MET A 152 39.12 -6.15 -4.79
CA MET A 152 39.60 -7.18 -5.73
C MET A 152 39.88 -6.64 -7.15
N GLY A 153 39.80 -5.33 -7.37
CA GLY A 153 40.01 -4.72 -8.68
C GLY A 153 38.84 -4.87 -9.67
N VAL A 154 37.65 -5.26 -9.19
CA VAL A 154 36.42 -5.36 -9.99
C VAL A 154 35.54 -4.15 -9.73
N GLU A 155 35.32 -3.32 -10.74
CA GLU A 155 34.42 -2.17 -10.60
C GLU A 155 32.95 -2.58 -10.61
N THR A 156 32.15 -1.92 -9.78
CA THR A 156 30.68 -2.03 -9.82
C THR A 156 30.13 -0.95 -10.76
N THR A 157 29.42 -1.36 -11.80
CA THR A 157 28.86 -0.46 -12.82
C THR A 157 27.33 -0.49 -12.81
N ALA A 158 26.71 0.15 -13.80
CA ALA A 158 25.26 0.21 -13.95
C ALA A 158 24.62 -1.19 -14.00
N SER A 159 25.30 -2.10 -14.68
CA SER A 159 24.81 -3.43 -15.06
C SER A 159 25.78 -4.56 -14.72
N SER A 160 26.87 -4.28 -14.00
CA SER A 160 27.86 -5.27 -13.57
C SER A 160 28.42 -4.96 -12.19
N GLY A 161 29.17 -5.90 -11.59
CA GLY A 161 29.54 -5.85 -10.17
C GLY A 161 28.78 -6.87 -9.33
N PHE A 162 28.68 -8.09 -9.85
CA PHE A 162 27.86 -9.16 -9.28
C PHE A 162 28.68 -10.08 -8.37
N PRO A 163 28.40 -10.14 -7.04
CA PRO A 163 29.17 -10.94 -6.08
C PRO A 163 28.74 -12.41 -6.10
N TRP A 164 29.12 -13.13 -7.16
CA TRP A 164 28.77 -14.54 -7.38
C TRP A 164 29.26 -15.48 -6.25
N TYR A 165 30.26 -15.08 -5.47
CA TYR A 165 30.78 -15.84 -4.33
C TYR A 165 29.91 -15.71 -3.06
N SER A 166 29.00 -14.74 -3.00
CA SER A 166 28.20 -14.43 -1.81
C SER A 166 27.45 -15.66 -1.24
N PRO A 167 27.37 -15.81 0.10
CA PRO A 167 26.50 -16.80 0.74
C PRO A 167 25.01 -16.47 0.62
N LEU A 168 24.63 -15.25 0.22
CA LEU A 168 23.23 -14.81 0.15
C LEU A 168 22.57 -15.14 -1.18
N ILE A 169 23.34 -15.29 -2.26
CA ILE A 169 22.80 -15.55 -3.60
C ILE A 169 22.20 -16.95 -3.72
N TYR A 170 21.14 -17.08 -4.52
CA TYR A 170 20.60 -18.38 -4.90
C TYR A 170 21.55 -19.11 -5.85
N LYS A 171 21.95 -20.33 -5.48
CA LYS A 171 22.83 -21.21 -6.27
C LYS A 171 22.21 -22.60 -6.42
N PRO A 172 21.98 -23.10 -7.64
CA PRO A 172 21.42 -24.43 -7.84
C PRO A 172 22.24 -25.57 -7.22
N GLN A 173 23.57 -25.44 -7.21
CA GLN A 173 24.50 -26.40 -6.61
C GLN A 173 24.44 -26.43 -5.06
N ARG A 174 23.76 -25.46 -4.44
CA ARG A 174 23.65 -25.33 -2.98
C ARG A 174 22.21 -25.18 -2.52
N ARG A 175 21.28 -25.80 -3.25
CA ARG A 175 19.85 -25.79 -2.93
C ARG A 175 19.50 -26.44 -1.57
N TYR A 176 20.43 -27.18 -0.96
CA TYR A 176 20.30 -27.63 0.44
C TYR A 176 20.38 -26.48 1.45
N GLU A 177 20.98 -25.34 1.08
CA GLU A 177 21.09 -24.13 1.88
C GLU A 177 19.79 -23.30 1.77
N ALA A 178 18.74 -23.73 2.45
CA ALA A 178 17.37 -23.21 2.28
C ALA A 178 17.22 -21.68 2.41
N TRP A 179 18.07 -21.01 3.18
CA TRP A 179 18.05 -19.55 3.31
C TRP A 179 18.29 -18.83 1.99
N ARG A 180 19.03 -19.43 1.05
CA ARG A 180 19.33 -18.86 -0.26
C ARG A 180 18.09 -18.60 -1.12
N PHE A 181 16.99 -19.31 -0.85
CA PHE A 181 15.70 -19.06 -1.50
C PHE A 181 15.04 -17.75 -1.05
N LEU A 182 15.47 -17.17 0.07
CA LEU A 182 15.01 -15.88 0.58
C LEU A 182 16.08 -14.79 0.44
N THR A 183 17.32 -15.08 0.83
CA THR A 183 18.38 -14.07 0.97
C THR A 183 18.89 -13.50 -0.36
N TYR A 184 18.58 -14.14 -1.49
CA TYR A 184 18.99 -13.66 -2.81
C TYR A 184 18.45 -12.26 -3.13
N MET A 185 17.37 -11.84 -2.45
CA MET A 185 16.79 -10.50 -2.58
C MET A 185 17.77 -9.37 -2.25
N PHE A 186 18.79 -9.63 -1.43
CA PHE A 186 19.79 -8.63 -1.04
C PHE A 186 20.90 -8.44 -2.08
N ILE A 187 21.09 -9.38 -3.00
CA ILE A 187 22.16 -9.33 -4.00
C ILE A 187 21.62 -8.69 -5.27
N HIS A 188 22.38 -7.75 -5.84
CA HIS A 188 22.02 -7.06 -7.08
C HIS A 188 23.20 -7.09 -8.06
N VAL A 189 22.90 -7.12 -9.35
CA VAL A 189 23.89 -7.26 -10.44
C VAL A 189 24.67 -5.97 -10.69
N GLY A 190 24.03 -4.82 -10.47
CA GLY A 190 24.60 -3.48 -10.66
C GLY A 190 23.69 -2.41 -10.06
N TYR A 191 24.12 -1.15 -10.05
CA TYR A 191 23.39 -0.10 -9.32
C TYR A 191 22.03 0.25 -9.96
N LEU A 192 21.86 0.11 -11.29
CA LEU A 192 20.55 0.35 -11.91
C LEU A 192 19.53 -0.71 -11.49
N HIS A 193 19.96 -1.98 -11.39
CA HIS A 193 19.10 -3.06 -10.93
C HIS A 193 18.63 -2.83 -9.48
N LEU A 194 19.52 -2.37 -8.59
CA LEU A 194 19.14 -1.98 -7.22
C LEU A 194 18.16 -0.80 -7.23
N VAL A 195 18.48 0.31 -7.91
CA VAL A 195 17.65 1.52 -7.93
C VAL A 195 16.24 1.22 -8.43
N PHE A 196 16.10 0.41 -9.50
CA PHE A 196 14.80 0.03 -10.02
C PHE A 196 13.98 -0.79 -9.02
N ASN A 197 14.59 -1.78 -8.36
CA ASN A 197 13.92 -2.55 -7.30
C ASN A 197 13.47 -1.66 -6.14
N LEU A 198 14.33 -0.75 -5.68
CA LEU A 198 14.00 0.20 -4.61
C LEU A 198 12.81 1.10 -5.00
N ILE A 199 12.80 1.64 -6.22
CA ILE A 199 11.69 2.47 -6.71
C ILE A 199 10.39 1.67 -6.72
N MET A 200 10.41 0.48 -7.35
CA MET A 200 9.21 -0.38 -7.45
C MET A 200 8.70 -0.80 -6.07
N GLN A 201 9.60 -1.24 -5.19
CA GLN A 201 9.29 -1.67 -3.84
C GLN A 201 8.69 -0.56 -2.99
N LEU A 202 9.28 0.64 -3.00
CA LEU A 202 8.80 1.76 -2.21
C LEU A 202 7.49 2.32 -2.78
N MET A 203 7.38 2.47 -4.10
CA MET A 203 6.18 2.98 -4.75
C MET A 203 4.97 2.05 -4.57
N LEU A 204 5.17 0.73 -4.66
CA LEU A 204 4.07 -0.24 -4.56
C LEU A 204 3.81 -0.69 -3.12
N GLY A 205 4.86 -0.81 -2.31
CA GLY A 205 4.82 -1.38 -0.97
C GLY A 205 4.35 -0.40 0.10
N LEU A 206 4.84 0.85 0.10
CA LEU A 206 4.46 1.83 1.14
C LEU A 206 2.94 2.09 1.19
N PRO A 207 2.22 2.28 0.06
CA PRO A 207 0.75 2.39 0.08
C PRO A 207 0.08 1.16 0.68
N LEU A 208 0.56 -0.04 0.37
CA LEU A 208 0.01 -1.28 0.94
C LEU A 208 0.26 -1.36 2.45
N GLU A 209 1.43 -0.94 2.93
CA GLU A 209 1.75 -0.98 4.36
C GLU A 209 0.88 -0.03 5.17
N MET A 210 0.63 1.18 4.64
CA MET A 210 -0.24 2.17 5.28
C MET A 210 -1.67 1.67 5.45
N VAL A 211 -2.16 0.82 4.54
CA VAL A 211 -3.55 0.31 4.58
C VAL A 211 -3.66 -1.03 5.30
N HIS A 212 -2.72 -1.94 5.04
CA HIS A 212 -2.79 -3.34 5.48
C HIS A 212 -1.84 -3.68 6.64
N LYS A 213 -1.03 -2.74 7.11
CA LYS A 213 0.03 -2.89 8.12
C LYS A 213 1.28 -3.59 7.57
N TRP A 214 2.45 -3.13 8.03
CA TRP A 214 3.76 -3.59 7.58
C TRP A 214 3.94 -5.12 7.62
N TRP A 215 3.47 -5.82 8.66
CA TRP A 215 3.71 -7.25 8.82
C TRP A 215 2.95 -8.10 7.78
N ARG A 216 1.77 -7.67 7.34
CA ARG A 216 1.02 -8.38 6.28
C ARG A 216 1.71 -8.25 4.94
N VAL A 217 2.13 -7.03 4.64
CA VAL A 217 2.83 -6.72 3.38
C VAL A 217 4.19 -7.39 3.38
N GLY A 218 4.93 -7.34 4.49
CA GLY A 218 6.21 -8.03 4.64
C GLY A 218 6.10 -9.54 4.50
N PHE A 219 5.01 -10.15 4.97
CA PHE A 219 4.74 -11.56 4.74
C PHE A 219 4.49 -11.87 3.25
N VAL A 220 3.64 -11.09 2.57
CA VAL A 220 3.38 -11.25 1.12
C VAL A 220 4.66 -11.05 0.30
N TYR A 221 5.44 -10.03 0.61
CA TYR A 221 6.71 -9.73 -0.04
C TYR A 221 7.70 -10.88 0.12
N SER A 222 7.94 -11.33 1.37
CA SER A 222 8.92 -12.37 1.67
C SER A 222 8.54 -13.72 1.08
N LEU A 223 7.26 -14.09 1.12
CA LEU A 223 6.76 -15.29 0.46
C LEU A 223 6.78 -15.17 -1.07
N GLY A 224 6.63 -13.95 -1.60
CA GLY A 224 6.84 -13.62 -3.00
C GLY A 224 8.26 -13.89 -3.46
N VAL A 225 9.25 -13.44 -2.67
CA VAL A 225 10.68 -13.74 -2.90
C VAL A 225 10.92 -15.25 -2.91
N VAL A 226 10.42 -15.99 -1.91
CA VAL A 226 10.57 -17.45 -1.85
C VAL A 226 9.88 -18.15 -3.03
N ALA A 227 8.67 -17.72 -3.39
CA ALA A 227 7.96 -18.27 -4.55
C ALA A 227 8.68 -17.95 -5.87
N GLY A 228 9.31 -16.78 -5.96
CA GLY A 228 10.12 -16.39 -7.10
C GLY A 228 11.34 -17.30 -7.28
N SER A 229 12.14 -17.51 -6.24
CA SER A 229 13.30 -18.42 -6.33
C SER A 229 12.89 -19.89 -6.55
N LEU A 230 11.81 -20.35 -5.90
CA LEU A 230 11.26 -21.69 -6.14
C LEU A 230 10.78 -21.85 -7.60
N GLY A 231 10.01 -20.90 -8.14
CA GLY A 231 9.57 -20.93 -9.53
C GLY A 231 10.74 -20.87 -10.52
N HIS A 232 11.73 -20.01 -10.24
CA HIS A 232 12.97 -19.94 -11.00
C HIS A 232 13.72 -21.27 -11.02
N SER A 233 13.86 -21.93 -9.87
CA SER A 233 14.56 -23.22 -9.76
C SER A 233 13.94 -24.35 -10.58
N VAL A 234 12.63 -24.28 -10.86
CA VAL A 234 11.93 -25.25 -11.69
C VAL A 234 12.21 -25.02 -13.18
N VAL A 235 12.31 -23.75 -13.59
CA VAL A 235 12.45 -23.36 -15.01
C VAL A 235 13.91 -23.32 -15.45
N ASP A 236 14.79 -22.73 -14.62
CA ASP A 236 16.21 -22.55 -14.90
C ASP A 236 17.06 -23.25 -13.82
N THR A 237 17.26 -24.56 -13.98
CA THR A 237 17.92 -25.42 -12.99
C THR A 237 19.43 -25.18 -12.83
N THR A 238 20.05 -24.39 -13.71
CA THR A 238 21.50 -24.17 -13.75
C THR A 238 21.93 -22.73 -13.48
N THR A 239 20.97 -21.80 -13.41
CA THR A 239 21.26 -20.36 -13.35
C THR A 239 21.13 -19.79 -11.94
N MET A 240 22.13 -19.03 -11.51
CA MET A 240 22.08 -18.28 -10.25
C MET A 240 21.03 -17.17 -10.31
N LEU A 241 20.40 -16.86 -9.18
CA LEU A 241 19.38 -15.81 -9.08
C LEU A 241 19.78 -14.79 -8.03
N ALA A 242 19.57 -13.51 -8.35
CA ALA A 242 19.79 -12.36 -7.50
C ALA A 242 18.73 -11.29 -7.78
N GLY A 243 18.39 -10.51 -6.76
CA GLY A 243 17.54 -9.33 -6.86
C GLY A 243 16.25 -9.47 -6.07
N ALA A 244 15.80 -8.34 -5.52
CA ALA A 244 14.55 -8.22 -4.77
C ALA A 244 13.27 -8.38 -5.62
N SER A 245 13.41 -8.59 -6.94
CA SER A 245 12.31 -8.48 -7.88
C SER A 245 11.19 -9.51 -7.67
N GLY A 246 11.48 -10.69 -7.12
CA GLY A 246 10.42 -11.64 -6.70
C GLY A 246 9.44 -11.02 -5.70
N GLY A 247 9.94 -10.20 -4.77
CA GLY A 247 9.11 -9.44 -3.84
C GLY A 247 8.40 -8.26 -4.51
N CYS A 248 9.08 -7.52 -5.39
CA CYS A 248 8.48 -6.45 -6.18
C CYS A 248 7.28 -6.95 -7.01
N TYR A 249 7.43 -8.08 -7.71
CA TYR A 249 6.36 -8.68 -8.48
C TYR A 249 5.24 -9.24 -7.60
N ALA A 250 5.55 -9.71 -6.39
CA ALA A 250 4.50 -10.05 -5.42
C ALA A 250 3.68 -8.83 -5.00
N LEU A 251 4.29 -7.65 -4.85
CA LEU A 251 3.55 -6.41 -4.61
C LEU A 251 2.67 -6.04 -5.82
N ILE A 252 3.18 -6.21 -7.05
CA ILE A 252 2.38 -6.03 -8.28
C ILE A 252 1.17 -6.97 -8.28
N GLY A 253 1.37 -8.26 -8.01
CA GLY A 253 0.29 -9.26 -7.95
C GLY A 253 -0.74 -8.93 -6.87
N ALA A 254 -0.29 -8.47 -5.70
CA ALA A 254 -1.16 -8.06 -4.60
C ALA A 254 -1.98 -6.81 -4.96
N GLN A 255 -1.41 -5.84 -5.67
CA GLN A 255 -2.13 -4.68 -6.20
C GLN A 255 -3.16 -5.10 -7.25
N LEU A 256 -2.83 -6.05 -8.13
CA LEU A 256 -3.79 -6.59 -9.10
C LEU A 256 -4.95 -7.31 -8.39
N ALA A 257 -4.69 -8.08 -7.34
CA ALA A 257 -5.75 -8.68 -6.52
C ALA A 257 -6.69 -7.60 -5.95
N ALA A 258 -6.13 -6.51 -5.42
CA ALA A 258 -6.91 -5.39 -4.91
C ALA A 258 -7.76 -4.72 -6.00
N VAL A 259 -7.21 -4.54 -7.20
CA VAL A 259 -7.92 -4.00 -8.37
C VAL A 259 -9.06 -4.92 -8.82
N ILE A 260 -8.84 -6.24 -8.88
CA ILE A 260 -9.86 -7.23 -9.26
C ILE A 260 -11.02 -7.23 -8.25
N MET A 261 -10.70 -7.18 -6.95
CA MET A 261 -11.71 -7.22 -5.89
C MET A 261 -12.53 -5.93 -5.79
N ASN A 262 -11.95 -4.77 -6.14
CA ASN A 262 -12.54 -3.44 -5.92
C ASN A 262 -12.75 -2.63 -7.22
N TRP A 263 -12.80 -3.29 -8.38
CA TRP A 263 -12.79 -2.64 -9.70
C TRP A 263 -13.86 -1.54 -9.85
N LYS A 264 -15.12 -1.86 -9.50
CA LYS A 264 -16.27 -0.97 -9.74
C LYS A 264 -16.16 0.29 -8.86
N GLU A 265 -15.70 0.12 -7.64
CA GLU A 265 -15.58 1.16 -6.64
C GLU A 265 -14.39 2.10 -6.93
N MET A 266 -13.26 1.54 -7.39
CA MET A 266 -12.07 2.31 -7.79
C MET A 266 -12.23 3.05 -9.13
N THR A 267 -13.12 2.58 -10.01
CA THR A 267 -13.34 3.21 -11.33
C THR A 267 -14.34 4.36 -11.26
N ARG A 268 -15.39 4.27 -10.43
CA ARG A 268 -16.45 5.30 -10.33
C ARG A 268 -15.96 6.66 -9.85
N GLY A 269 -14.78 6.72 -9.24
CA GLY A 269 -14.26 7.92 -8.61
C GLY A 269 -13.17 8.67 -9.33
N CYS A 270 -12.77 8.23 -10.53
CA CYS A 270 -11.59 8.78 -11.20
C CYS A 270 -11.75 10.23 -11.66
N GLN A 271 -12.98 10.77 -11.69
CA GLN A 271 -13.29 12.12 -12.20
C GLN A 271 -13.22 13.22 -11.13
N ASP A 272 -13.13 12.87 -9.85
CA ASP A 272 -13.31 13.85 -8.77
C ASP A 272 -12.01 14.55 -8.34
N GLY A 273 -10.87 14.13 -8.89
CA GLY A 273 -9.58 14.72 -8.56
C GLY A 273 -8.37 13.96 -9.14
N VAL A 274 -7.22 14.64 -9.13
CA VAL A 274 -5.95 14.09 -9.66
C VAL A 274 -5.49 12.86 -8.87
N VAL A 275 -5.68 12.87 -7.55
CA VAL A 275 -5.26 11.76 -6.67
C VAL A 275 -6.12 10.52 -6.92
N GLU A 276 -7.43 10.72 -7.07
CA GLU A 276 -8.42 9.69 -7.36
C GLU A 276 -8.22 9.12 -8.76
N PHE A 277 -7.86 9.95 -9.74
CA PHE A 277 -7.48 9.54 -11.08
C PHE A 277 -6.24 8.63 -11.06
N ILE A 278 -5.14 9.06 -10.44
CA ILE A 278 -3.89 8.28 -10.33
C ILE A 278 -4.15 6.95 -9.60
N SER A 279 -5.01 6.98 -8.59
CA SER A 279 -5.39 5.83 -7.78
C SER A 279 -6.40 4.90 -8.44
N SER A 280 -6.98 5.28 -9.58
CA SER A 280 -8.03 4.50 -10.23
C SER A 280 -7.53 3.14 -10.74
N ALA A 281 -8.44 2.17 -10.79
CA ALA A 281 -8.14 0.83 -11.28
C ALA A 281 -7.50 0.81 -12.69
N PRO A 282 -8.00 1.57 -13.69
CA PRO A 282 -7.39 1.62 -15.01
C PRO A 282 -5.96 2.17 -15.01
N VAL A 283 -5.68 3.25 -14.27
CA VAL A 283 -4.34 3.84 -14.21
C VAL A 283 -3.35 2.90 -13.54
N ARG A 284 -3.75 2.25 -12.43
CA ARG A 284 -2.93 1.23 -11.76
C ARG A 284 -2.63 0.05 -12.67
N LEU A 285 -3.63 -0.46 -13.38
CA LEU A 285 -3.44 -1.55 -14.32
C LEU A 285 -2.47 -1.14 -15.43
N THR A 286 -2.61 0.05 -15.99
CA THR A 286 -1.67 0.60 -16.99
C THR A 286 -0.25 0.73 -16.43
N LEU A 287 -0.08 1.26 -15.21
CA LEU A 287 1.22 1.35 -14.56
C LEU A 287 1.86 -0.02 -14.35
N ILE A 288 1.08 -1.00 -13.89
CA ILE A 288 1.52 -2.39 -13.72
C ILE A 288 1.99 -2.97 -15.06
N LEU A 289 1.21 -2.78 -16.13
CA LEU A 289 1.54 -3.28 -17.46
C LEU A 289 2.78 -2.60 -18.05
N VAL A 290 2.91 -1.29 -17.90
CA VAL A 290 4.06 -0.54 -18.42
C VAL A 290 5.33 -0.85 -17.65
N LEU A 291 5.30 -0.74 -16.32
CA LEU A 291 6.48 -0.97 -15.47
C LEU A 291 6.89 -2.43 -15.46
N GLY A 292 5.93 -3.34 -15.23
CA GLY A 292 6.19 -4.78 -15.23
C GLY A 292 6.53 -5.30 -16.62
N GLY A 293 5.90 -4.77 -17.68
CA GLY A 293 6.21 -5.14 -19.06
C GLY A 293 7.60 -4.67 -19.49
N ALA A 294 7.98 -3.43 -19.16
CA ALA A 294 9.31 -2.90 -19.46
C ALA A 294 10.41 -3.67 -18.73
N ASP A 295 10.25 -3.95 -17.43
CA ASP A 295 11.23 -4.70 -16.64
C ASP A 295 11.35 -6.16 -17.10
N THR A 296 10.22 -6.86 -17.30
CA THR A 296 10.23 -8.23 -17.85
C THR A 296 10.84 -8.25 -19.25
N GLY A 297 10.50 -7.28 -20.10
CA GLY A 297 11.04 -7.16 -21.45
C GLY A 297 12.55 -6.94 -21.45
N LEU A 298 13.06 -6.11 -20.54
CA LEU A 298 14.49 -5.89 -20.35
C LEU A 298 15.20 -7.15 -19.86
N ALA A 299 14.63 -7.86 -18.88
CA ALA A 299 15.17 -9.12 -18.37
C ALA A 299 15.25 -10.20 -19.48
N ILE A 300 14.19 -10.32 -20.30
CA ILE A 300 14.17 -11.22 -21.46
C ILE A 300 15.21 -10.79 -22.49
N TYR A 301 15.29 -9.50 -22.83
CA TYR A 301 16.27 -8.99 -23.79
C TYR A 301 17.71 -9.28 -23.35
N GLN A 302 18.04 -9.03 -22.08
CA GLN A 302 19.35 -9.31 -21.51
C GLN A 302 19.68 -10.80 -21.48
N ARG A 303 18.68 -11.67 -21.32
CA ARG A 303 18.85 -13.13 -21.38
C ARG A 303 19.30 -13.62 -22.76
N PHE A 304 18.85 -12.98 -23.83
CA PHE A 304 19.18 -13.34 -25.21
C PHE A 304 20.40 -12.59 -25.78
N THR A 305 20.76 -11.43 -25.21
CA THR A 305 21.84 -10.57 -25.74
C THR A 305 23.06 -10.45 -24.83
N GLY A 306 22.97 -10.80 -23.55
CA GLY A 306 24.03 -10.61 -22.56
C GLY A 306 24.85 -11.86 -22.22
N ASP A 307 26.07 -11.64 -21.72
CA ASP A 307 26.95 -12.70 -21.20
C ASP A 307 26.34 -13.36 -19.95
N SER A 308 26.20 -14.68 -20.00
CA SER A 308 25.28 -15.49 -19.19
C SER A 308 25.65 -15.70 -17.71
N LYS A 309 26.36 -14.76 -17.07
CA LYS A 309 26.93 -14.97 -15.71
C LYS A 309 26.01 -14.58 -14.55
N GLY A 310 24.87 -13.94 -14.83
CA GLY A 310 23.79 -13.71 -13.87
C GLY A 310 22.58 -13.14 -14.57
N SER A 311 21.48 -13.91 -14.67
CA SER A 311 20.25 -13.44 -15.29
C SER A 311 19.19 -13.15 -14.24
N VAL A 312 18.47 -12.05 -14.41
CA VAL A 312 17.20 -11.83 -13.72
C VAL A 312 16.18 -12.78 -14.37
N GLY A 313 15.76 -13.81 -13.64
CA GLY A 313 14.87 -14.84 -14.17
C GLY A 313 13.45 -14.32 -14.35
N PHE A 314 12.93 -14.34 -15.58
CA PHE A 314 11.50 -14.06 -15.83
C PHE A 314 10.59 -15.00 -15.02
N ALA A 315 11.05 -16.23 -14.76
CA ALA A 315 10.38 -17.21 -13.92
C ALA A 315 10.29 -16.76 -12.45
N ALA A 316 11.31 -16.04 -11.95
CA ALA A 316 11.26 -15.45 -10.62
C ALA A 316 10.22 -14.33 -10.52
N HIS A 317 10.14 -13.49 -11.57
CA HIS A 317 9.12 -12.44 -11.67
C HIS A 317 7.72 -13.03 -11.68
N PHE A 318 7.50 -14.06 -12.52
CA PHE A 318 6.20 -14.73 -12.62
C PHE A 318 5.82 -15.46 -11.32
N GLY A 319 6.76 -16.19 -10.70
CA GLY A 319 6.53 -16.87 -9.42
C GLY A 319 6.17 -15.90 -8.29
N GLY A 320 6.89 -14.79 -8.19
CA GLY A 320 6.58 -13.71 -7.25
C GLY A 320 5.21 -13.09 -7.51
N PHE A 321 4.90 -12.75 -8.77
CA PHE A 321 3.60 -12.19 -9.17
C PHE A 321 2.43 -13.11 -8.81
N LEU A 322 2.54 -14.40 -9.15
CA LEU A 322 1.48 -15.36 -8.87
C LEU A 322 1.28 -15.56 -7.36
N ALA A 323 2.38 -15.63 -6.59
CA ALA A 323 2.30 -15.65 -5.14
C ALA A 323 1.62 -14.40 -4.58
N GLY A 324 2.00 -13.22 -5.06
CA GLY A 324 1.39 -11.95 -4.67
C GLY A 324 -0.11 -11.87 -4.98
N LEU A 325 -0.53 -12.36 -6.15
CA LEU A 325 -1.94 -12.41 -6.55
C LEU A 325 -2.76 -13.32 -5.63
N LEU A 326 -2.26 -14.54 -5.36
CA LEU A 326 -2.95 -15.52 -4.53
C LEU A 326 -2.96 -15.14 -3.04
N LEU A 327 -1.81 -14.72 -2.51
CA LEU A 327 -1.69 -14.25 -1.13
C LEU A 327 -2.35 -12.88 -0.93
N GLY A 328 -2.42 -12.04 -1.96
CA GLY A 328 -3.10 -10.75 -1.93
C GLY A 328 -4.57 -10.91 -1.57
N ILE A 329 -5.26 -11.86 -2.20
CA ILE A 329 -6.66 -12.22 -1.90
C ILE A 329 -6.80 -12.72 -0.46
N SER A 330 -5.80 -13.48 0.02
CA SER A 330 -5.91 -14.22 1.28
C SER A 330 -5.46 -13.43 2.53
N VAL A 331 -4.41 -12.64 2.39
CA VAL A 331 -3.69 -11.98 3.49
C VAL A 331 -4.09 -10.52 3.62
N LEU A 332 -4.38 -9.82 2.51
CA LEU A 332 -4.78 -8.43 2.57
C LEU A 332 -6.18 -8.31 3.18
N LYS A 333 -6.37 -7.22 3.92
CA LYS A 333 -7.60 -7.01 4.68
C LYS A 333 -8.75 -6.74 3.72
N ASN A 334 -9.58 -7.75 3.50
CA ASN A 334 -10.85 -7.57 2.84
C ASN A 334 -11.91 -7.09 3.84
N ILE A 335 -12.60 -6.02 3.47
CA ILE A 335 -13.33 -5.14 4.37
C ILE A 335 -14.81 -5.50 4.43
N ASP A 336 -15.43 -5.72 3.28
CA ASP A 336 -16.82 -6.13 3.14
C ASP A 336 -16.85 -7.52 2.51
N LYS A 337 -16.65 -8.55 3.36
CA LYS A 337 -16.58 -9.93 2.89
C LYS A 337 -17.90 -10.37 2.27
N LYS A 338 -17.93 -10.53 0.96
CA LYS A 338 -19.00 -11.20 0.25
C LYS A 338 -18.83 -12.72 0.37
N PRO A 339 -19.91 -13.51 0.34
CA PRO A 339 -19.82 -14.97 0.49
C PRO A 339 -18.93 -15.63 -0.58
N TRP A 340 -18.95 -15.11 -1.82
CA TRP A 340 -18.08 -15.59 -2.90
C TRP A 340 -16.58 -15.33 -2.66
N GLU A 341 -16.24 -14.28 -1.90
CA GLU A 341 -14.84 -13.95 -1.57
C GLU A 341 -14.26 -14.95 -0.57
N THR A 342 -15.09 -15.59 0.26
CA THR A 342 -14.65 -16.66 1.16
C THR A 342 -14.28 -17.91 0.35
N VAL A 343 -15.02 -18.21 -0.71
CA VAL A 343 -14.68 -19.31 -1.63
C VAL A 343 -13.37 -19.00 -2.36
N LEU A 344 -13.23 -17.78 -2.89
CA LEU A 344 -12.01 -17.35 -3.58
C LEU A 344 -10.78 -17.35 -2.65
N TRP A 345 -10.95 -17.01 -1.38
CA TRP A 345 -9.93 -17.11 -0.35
C TRP A 345 -9.41 -18.54 -0.18
N TRP A 346 -10.30 -19.52 -0.06
CA TRP A 346 -9.91 -20.94 0.04
C TRP A 346 -9.24 -21.44 -1.23
N ILE A 347 -9.83 -21.13 -2.40
CA ILE A 347 -9.26 -21.52 -3.71
C ILE A 347 -7.84 -20.96 -3.87
N SER A 348 -7.66 -19.66 -3.62
CA SER A 348 -6.34 -19.02 -3.76
C SER A 348 -5.31 -19.58 -2.79
N THR A 349 -5.69 -19.83 -1.54
CA THR A 349 -4.82 -20.46 -0.53
C THR A 349 -4.43 -21.89 -0.93
N ILE A 350 -5.39 -22.70 -1.37
CA ILE A 350 -5.13 -24.09 -1.79
C ILE A 350 -4.21 -24.13 -3.01
N ILE A 351 -4.48 -23.30 -4.02
CA ILE A 351 -3.63 -23.21 -5.22
C ILE A 351 -2.21 -22.79 -4.84
N TYR A 352 -2.06 -21.78 -3.98
CA TYR A 352 -0.74 -21.34 -3.50
C TYR A 352 0.01 -22.49 -2.81
N CYS A 353 -0.64 -23.20 -1.89
CA CYS A 353 -0.04 -24.35 -1.21
C CYS A 353 0.37 -25.45 -2.19
N ILE A 354 -0.48 -25.81 -3.16
CA ILE A 354 -0.17 -26.83 -4.17
C ILE A 354 1.07 -26.43 -4.98
N LEU A 355 1.15 -25.17 -5.44
CA LEU A 355 2.28 -24.68 -6.23
C LEU A 355 3.59 -24.69 -5.42
N ILE A 356 3.55 -24.25 -4.17
CA ILE A 356 4.73 -24.26 -3.29
C ILE A 356 5.18 -25.68 -2.98
N ILE A 357 4.24 -26.58 -2.63
CA ILE A 357 4.55 -27.99 -2.38
C ILE A 357 5.16 -28.63 -3.62
N PHE A 358 4.60 -28.37 -4.81
CA PHE A 358 5.16 -28.84 -6.07
C PHE A 358 6.61 -28.37 -6.25
N CYS A 359 6.89 -27.07 -6.07
CA CYS A 359 8.25 -26.54 -6.24
C CYS A 359 9.25 -27.10 -5.21
N ILE A 360 8.81 -27.29 -3.96
CA ILE A 360 9.64 -27.91 -2.91
C ILE A 360 9.95 -29.36 -3.28
N CYS A 361 8.94 -30.14 -3.67
CA CYS A 361 9.12 -31.52 -4.14
C CYS A 361 10.02 -31.58 -5.38
N TRP A 362 9.88 -30.65 -6.32
CA TRP A 362 10.74 -30.56 -7.50
C TRP A 362 12.21 -30.36 -7.10
N ASN A 363 12.48 -29.42 -6.19
CA ASN A 363 13.81 -29.23 -5.64
C ASN A 363 14.32 -30.47 -4.91
N GLY A 364 13.47 -31.23 -4.21
CA GLY A 364 13.87 -32.45 -3.51
C GLY A 364 14.21 -33.63 -4.42
N PHE A 365 13.39 -33.87 -5.45
CA PHE A 365 13.34 -35.13 -6.18
C PHE A 365 13.79 -35.06 -7.64
N TYR A 366 13.84 -33.86 -8.26
CA TYR A 366 14.24 -33.75 -9.66
C TYR A 366 15.76 -33.99 -9.83
N PRO A 367 16.19 -34.94 -10.69
CA PRO A 367 17.61 -35.29 -10.83
C PRO A 367 18.39 -34.35 -11.76
N GLY A 368 17.72 -33.48 -12.54
CA GLY A 368 18.38 -32.62 -13.54
C GLY A 368 19.00 -31.34 -12.99
N PHE A 369 19.24 -31.25 -11.68
CA PHE A 369 20.03 -30.17 -11.10
C PHE A 369 21.53 -30.50 -11.23
N PRO A 370 22.41 -29.48 -11.28
CA PRO A 370 23.84 -29.65 -11.13
C PRO A 370 24.20 -30.40 -9.84
N ASP A 371 25.35 -31.09 -9.85
CA ASP A 371 25.90 -31.76 -8.68
C ASP A 371 26.02 -30.79 -7.50
N GLN A 372 25.72 -31.30 -6.30
CA GLN A 372 25.76 -30.50 -5.07
C GLN A 372 27.21 -30.13 -4.73
N ASP A 373 27.43 -28.84 -4.46
CA ASP A 373 28.71 -28.32 -4.01
C ASP A 373 28.74 -28.27 -2.47
N TRP A 374 29.39 -29.26 -1.86
CA TRP A 374 29.54 -29.41 -0.40
C TRP A 374 30.77 -28.67 0.17
N ARG A 375 31.54 -27.97 -0.67
CA ARG A 375 32.72 -27.23 -0.19
C ARG A 375 32.29 -26.12 0.78
N PRO A 376 33.11 -25.79 1.80
CA PRO A 376 32.86 -24.61 2.62
C PRO A 376 32.70 -23.37 1.71
N CYS A 377 31.67 -22.55 1.94
CA CYS A 377 31.48 -21.35 1.14
C CYS A 377 32.59 -20.33 1.47
N CYS A 378 33.08 -19.64 0.43
CA CYS A 378 34.07 -18.55 0.48
C CYS A 378 35.50 -18.91 0.95
N PRO A 379 36.32 -19.61 0.14
CA PRO A 379 37.74 -19.29 0.15
C PRO A 379 37.88 -17.89 -0.48
N ILE A 380 38.33 -16.91 0.32
CA ILE A 380 38.81 -15.61 -0.17
C ILE A 380 40.24 -15.76 -0.75
N THR A 381 40.70 -17.00 -0.97
CA THR A 381 42.07 -17.33 -1.39
C THR A 381 42.17 -17.49 -2.89
#